data_AF-A0A0G2F0E7-F1
#
_entry.id   AF-A0A0G2F0E7-F1
#
_cell.length_a   1.000
_cell.length_b   1.000
_cell.length_c   1.000
_cell.angle_alpha   90.00
_cell.angle_beta   90.00
_cell.angle_gamma   90.00
#
_symmetry.space_group_name_H-M   'P 1'
#
loop_
_entity.id
_entity.type
_entity.pdbx_description
1 polymer ?
#
loop_
_entity_poly.entity_id
_entity_poly.type
_entity_poly.pdbx_seq_one_letter_code
_entity_poly.pdbx_strand_id
1 'polypeptide(L)'
;MTSHPEWGTRTKATEAATAFSAQIKNRYVLITGLTRNSLGEAAALAIAAQGPALLILASRTPANLDYVAREIASVRPSTAVATVQLDLLSQASVRRAAAAIRRLAPRLDVLVNNAGVMTRARRTSPEGIEAQFAINHVGPDLDEEGNAAIAGTAKDWKSPDEGASTVIVAAFDPALNEPSGSFLSDCQFYEPPPYATDPEIADRLWSLSEDLVKEKFDLPSKL
;
A
#
# COMPACT_ATOMS: atom_id res chain seq x y z
N MET A 1 -21.85 1.28 6.55
CA MET A 1 -21.12 0.02 6.87
C MET A 1 -20.58 -0.51 5.56
N THR A 2 -19.43 -1.19 5.59
CA THR A 2 -18.87 -1.82 4.39
C THR A 2 -19.78 -2.97 3.92
N SER A 3 -19.53 -3.54 2.75
CA SER A 3 -20.35 -4.64 2.22
C SER A 3 -20.33 -5.90 3.09
N HIS A 4 -19.35 -6.00 3.99
CA HIS A 4 -19.13 -7.11 4.91
C HIS A 4 -19.01 -6.60 6.35
N PRO A 5 -20.13 -6.37 7.06
CA PRO A 5 -20.13 -5.85 8.43
C PRO A 5 -19.53 -6.83 9.46
N GLU A 6 -19.38 -8.10 9.12
CA GLU A 6 -18.77 -9.14 9.94
C GLU A 6 -17.24 -9.06 10.02
N TRP A 7 -16.61 -8.29 9.12
CA TRP A 7 -15.16 -8.17 9.07
C TRP A 7 -14.60 -7.20 10.11
N GLY A 8 -13.38 -7.50 10.57
CA GLY A 8 -12.74 -6.79 11.67
C GLY A 8 -11.24 -7.06 11.76
N THR A 9 -10.70 -6.96 12.97
CA THR A 9 -9.26 -6.99 13.28
C THR A 9 -8.50 -8.21 12.74
N ARG A 10 -9.19 -9.35 12.57
CA ARG A 10 -8.61 -10.64 12.16
C ARG A 10 -8.98 -11.07 10.74
N THR A 11 -9.69 -10.21 9.99
CA THR A 11 -10.00 -10.46 8.58
C THR A 11 -8.70 -10.48 7.78
N LYS A 12 -8.57 -11.46 6.89
CA LYS A 12 -7.40 -11.62 6.01
C LYS A 12 -7.60 -10.94 4.67
N ALA A 13 -6.52 -10.43 4.06
CA ALA A 13 -6.54 -9.89 2.71
C ALA A 13 -6.91 -10.96 1.69
N THR A 14 -6.46 -12.20 1.88
CA THR A 14 -6.85 -13.35 1.03
C THR A 14 -8.35 -13.62 1.05
N GLU A 15 -8.98 -13.54 2.23
CA GLU A 15 -10.44 -13.66 2.41
C GLU A 15 -11.18 -12.51 1.71
N ALA A 16 -10.80 -11.27 2.02
CA ALA A 16 -11.42 -10.09 1.43
C ALA A 16 -11.27 -10.05 -0.10
N ALA A 17 -10.09 -10.41 -0.63
CA ALA A 17 -9.85 -10.43 -2.06
C ALA A 17 -10.69 -11.50 -2.77
N THR A 18 -10.90 -12.65 -2.14
CA THR A 18 -11.78 -13.69 -2.67
C THR A 18 -13.23 -13.20 -2.75
N ALA A 19 -13.71 -12.52 -1.70
CA ALA A 19 -15.04 -11.93 -1.68
C ALA A 19 -15.24 -10.86 -2.78
N PHE A 20 -14.19 -10.07 -3.06
CA PHE A 20 -14.19 -9.06 -4.13
C PHE A 20 -13.57 -9.53 -5.45
N SER A 21 -13.53 -10.83 -5.70
CA SER A 21 -12.91 -11.39 -6.91
C SER A 21 -13.49 -10.82 -8.20
N ALA A 22 -14.80 -10.54 -8.24
CA ALA A 22 -15.47 -9.94 -9.40
C ALA A 22 -15.01 -8.49 -9.65
N GLN A 23 -14.72 -7.73 -8.61
CA GLN A 23 -14.24 -6.35 -8.68
C GLN A 23 -12.77 -6.29 -9.08
N ILE A 24 -11.95 -7.28 -8.66
CA ILE A 24 -10.52 -7.37 -8.98
C ILE A 24 -10.29 -7.88 -10.41
N LYS A 25 -11.12 -8.82 -10.89
CA LYS A 25 -10.92 -9.48 -12.17
C LYS A 25 -10.83 -8.47 -13.32
N ASN A 26 -9.86 -8.67 -14.20
CA ASN A 26 -9.61 -7.82 -15.38
C ASN A 26 -9.32 -6.34 -15.08
N ARG A 27 -8.89 -5.99 -13.85
CA ARG A 27 -8.47 -4.63 -13.50
C ARG A 27 -6.98 -4.39 -13.70
N TYR A 28 -6.63 -3.15 -14.04
CA TYR A 28 -5.27 -2.65 -14.00
C TYR A 28 -5.02 -2.05 -12.61
N VAL A 29 -4.19 -2.72 -11.81
CA VAL A 29 -3.94 -2.37 -10.40
C VAL A 29 -2.48 -1.98 -10.22
N LEU A 30 -2.22 -0.84 -9.60
CA LEU A 30 -0.88 -0.38 -9.22
C LEU A 30 -0.75 -0.35 -7.70
N ILE A 31 0.29 -0.97 -7.17
CA ILE A 31 0.63 -0.93 -5.75
C ILE A 31 2.02 -0.34 -5.58
N THR A 32 2.17 0.61 -4.65
CA THR A 32 3.47 1.18 -4.28
C THR A 32 3.98 0.61 -2.96
N GLY A 33 5.31 0.55 -2.80
CA GLY A 33 5.95 0.26 -1.51
C GLY A 33 5.91 -1.21 -1.11
N LEU A 34 6.45 -2.08 -1.97
CA LEU A 34 6.52 -3.51 -1.72
C LEU A 34 7.92 -3.89 -1.22
N THR A 35 7.95 -4.64 -0.13
CA THR A 35 9.13 -5.33 0.43
C THR A 35 8.71 -6.72 0.92
N ARG A 36 9.67 -7.59 1.20
CA ARG A 36 9.40 -8.89 1.84
C ARG A 36 8.66 -8.71 3.17
N ASN A 37 7.69 -9.59 3.43
CA ASN A 37 6.86 -9.65 4.62
C ASN A 37 6.13 -8.33 4.94
N SER A 38 5.68 -7.61 3.91
CA SER A 38 5.01 -6.31 4.04
C SER A 38 3.52 -6.37 3.72
N LEU A 39 2.78 -5.33 4.15
CA LEU A 39 1.37 -5.16 3.78
C LEU A 39 1.19 -5.04 2.25
N GLY A 40 2.12 -4.34 1.58
CA GLY A 40 2.10 -4.19 0.13
C GLY A 40 2.27 -5.52 -0.61
N GLU A 41 3.15 -6.40 -0.10
CA GLU A 41 3.29 -7.76 -0.63
C GLU A 41 2.04 -8.60 -0.38
N ALA A 42 1.51 -8.61 0.85
CA ALA A 42 0.33 -9.39 1.19
C ALA A 42 -0.89 -8.97 0.34
N ALA A 43 -1.10 -7.67 0.15
CA ALA A 43 -2.13 -7.15 -0.75
C ALA A 43 -1.88 -7.57 -2.21
N ALA A 44 -0.63 -7.48 -2.69
CA ALA A 44 -0.27 -7.87 -4.05
C ALA A 44 -0.56 -9.35 -4.33
N LEU A 45 -0.19 -10.24 -3.41
CA LEU A 45 -0.44 -11.67 -3.51
C LEU A 45 -1.95 -11.99 -3.50
N ALA A 46 -2.70 -11.37 -2.57
CA ALA A 46 -4.14 -11.55 -2.46
C ALA A 46 -4.87 -11.09 -3.74
N ILE A 47 -4.49 -9.93 -4.29
CA ILE A 47 -5.06 -9.39 -5.54
C ILE A 47 -4.67 -10.27 -6.74
N ALA A 48 -3.39 -10.65 -6.83
CA ALA A 48 -2.89 -11.45 -7.93
C ALA A 48 -3.65 -12.78 -8.07
N ALA A 49 -3.99 -13.42 -6.94
CA ALA A 49 -4.75 -14.67 -6.92
C ALA A 49 -6.14 -14.56 -7.60
N GLN A 50 -6.74 -13.36 -7.68
CA GLN A 50 -8.09 -13.14 -8.23
C GLN A 50 -8.11 -12.81 -9.73
N GLY A 51 -6.95 -12.53 -10.34
CA GLY A 51 -6.81 -12.41 -11.80
C GLY A 51 -7.09 -11.01 -12.33
N PRO A 52 -6.34 -10.00 -11.86
CA PRO A 52 -6.34 -8.69 -12.49
C PRO A 52 -5.85 -8.80 -13.96
N ALA A 53 -6.18 -7.81 -14.79
CA ALA A 53 -5.66 -7.72 -16.16
C ALA A 53 -4.15 -7.47 -16.15
N LEU A 54 -3.69 -6.64 -15.21
CA LEU A 54 -2.27 -6.39 -14.96
C LEU A 54 -2.09 -5.90 -13.52
N LEU A 55 -1.14 -6.49 -12.81
CA LEU A 55 -0.68 -6.00 -11.52
C LEU A 55 0.68 -5.30 -11.70
N ILE A 56 0.73 -4.01 -11.42
CA ILE A 56 1.92 -3.18 -11.52
C ILE A 56 2.50 -3.00 -10.12
N LEU A 57 3.74 -3.48 -9.92
CA LEU A 57 4.47 -3.38 -8.66
C LEU A 57 5.45 -2.21 -8.77
N ALA A 58 5.33 -1.24 -7.87
CA ALA A 58 6.20 -0.08 -7.86
C ALA A 58 6.95 0.09 -6.53
N SER A 59 8.28 0.09 -6.58
CA SER A 59 9.14 0.18 -5.39
C SER A 59 10.49 0.78 -5.76
N ARG A 60 11.20 1.30 -4.76
CA ARG A 60 12.53 1.90 -4.92
C ARG A 60 13.58 0.88 -5.33
N THR A 61 13.51 -0.29 -4.69
CA THR A 61 14.55 -1.31 -4.74
C THR A 61 14.15 -2.41 -5.72
N PRO A 62 14.88 -2.59 -6.84
CA PRO A 62 14.55 -3.60 -7.85
C PRO A 62 14.47 -5.03 -7.29
N ALA A 63 15.36 -5.40 -6.35
CA ALA A 63 15.36 -6.73 -5.75
C ALA A 63 14.04 -7.07 -5.02
N ASN A 64 13.36 -6.08 -4.43
CA ASN A 64 12.04 -6.29 -3.80
C ASN A 64 10.96 -6.54 -4.86
N LEU A 65 11.04 -5.85 -6.00
CA LEU A 65 10.11 -6.05 -7.12
C LEU A 65 10.28 -7.46 -7.69
N ASP A 66 11.51 -7.87 -7.94
CA ASP A 66 11.84 -9.20 -8.46
C ASP A 66 11.37 -10.30 -7.50
N TYR A 67 11.56 -10.09 -6.20
CA TYR A 67 11.10 -11.03 -5.18
C TYR A 67 9.58 -11.18 -5.20
N VAL A 68 8.83 -10.09 -5.05
CA VAL A 68 7.36 -10.15 -5.01
C VAL A 68 6.77 -10.67 -6.32
N ALA A 69 7.36 -10.32 -7.47
CA ALA A 69 6.94 -10.86 -8.76
C ALA A 69 7.09 -12.39 -8.83
N ARG A 70 8.16 -12.96 -8.25
CA ARG A 70 8.33 -14.42 -8.16
C ARG A 70 7.32 -15.07 -7.22
N GLU A 71 7.04 -14.45 -6.08
CA GLU A 71 6.02 -14.96 -5.15
C GLU A 71 4.63 -14.94 -5.80
N ILE A 72 4.30 -13.89 -6.57
CA ILE A 72 3.05 -13.88 -7.35
C ILE A 72 3.03 -15.00 -8.39
N ALA A 73 4.14 -15.21 -9.11
CA ALA A 73 4.23 -16.26 -10.11
C ALA A 73 4.09 -17.67 -9.49
N SER A 74 4.53 -17.87 -8.24
CA SER A 74 4.37 -19.16 -7.54
C SER A 74 2.92 -19.42 -7.11
N VAL A 75 2.18 -18.36 -6.72
CA VAL A 75 0.76 -18.45 -6.34
C VAL A 75 -0.14 -18.57 -7.58
N ARG A 76 0.11 -17.76 -8.61
CA ARG A 76 -0.67 -17.76 -9.85
C ARG A 76 0.20 -17.38 -11.07
N PRO A 77 0.76 -18.38 -11.77
CA PRO A 77 1.61 -18.15 -12.95
C PRO A 77 0.93 -17.40 -14.11
N SER A 78 -0.40 -17.43 -14.17
CA SER A 78 -1.19 -16.77 -15.23
C SER A 78 -1.42 -15.28 -15.00
N THR A 79 -1.08 -14.74 -13.83
CA THR A 79 -1.28 -13.31 -13.54
C THR A 79 -0.18 -12.49 -14.21
N ALA A 80 -0.60 -11.55 -15.07
CA ALA A 80 0.32 -10.60 -15.67
C ALA A 80 0.85 -9.62 -14.61
N VAL A 81 2.17 -9.52 -14.50
CA VAL A 81 2.86 -8.63 -13.56
C VAL A 81 3.83 -7.74 -14.32
N ALA A 82 3.83 -6.45 -14.02
CA ALA A 82 4.86 -5.52 -14.46
C ALA A 82 5.55 -4.87 -13.26
N THR A 83 6.85 -4.66 -13.35
CA THR A 83 7.64 -3.99 -12.31
C THR A 83 8.06 -2.60 -12.78
N VAL A 84 7.95 -1.61 -11.91
CA VAL A 84 8.34 -0.22 -12.19
C VAL A 84 9.18 0.30 -11.03
N GLN A 85 10.42 0.69 -11.33
CA GLN A 85 11.24 1.35 -10.32
C GLN A 85 10.67 2.73 -10.00
N LEU A 86 10.37 2.98 -8.73
CA LEU A 86 9.75 4.21 -8.24
C LEU A 86 10.38 4.64 -6.92
N ASP A 87 11.08 5.77 -6.95
CA ASP A 87 11.45 6.51 -5.76
C ASP A 87 10.53 7.71 -5.53
N LEU A 88 9.64 7.59 -4.54
CA LEU A 88 8.70 8.64 -4.16
C LEU A 88 9.39 9.87 -3.52
N LEU A 89 10.66 9.75 -3.11
CA LEU A 89 11.44 10.90 -2.65
C LEU A 89 11.95 11.78 -3.81
N SER A 90 11.79 11.33 -5.06
CA SER A 90 12.27 12.05 -6.25
C SER A 90 11.13 12.30 -7.24
N GLN A 91 10.72 13.57 -7.39
CA GLN A 91 9.71 13.95 -8.41
C GLN A 91 10.12 13.56 -9.83
N ALA A 92 11.42 13.58 -10.14
CA ALA A 92 11.92 13.09 -11.42
C ALA A 92 11.69 11.57 -11.58
N SER A 93 11.88 10.79 -10.51
CA SER A 93 11.54 9.36 -10.53
C SER A 93 10.04 9.12 -10.65
N VAL A 94 9.21 9.89 -9.93
CA VAL A 94 7.74 9.80 -10.01
C VAL A 94 7.27 10.04 -11.44
N ARG A 95 7.75 11.11 -12.09
CA ARG A 95 7.40 11.44 -13.49
C ARG A 95 7.83 10.35 -14.48
N ARG A 96 9.04 9.80 -14.32
CA ARG A 96 9.51 8.68 -15.16
C ARG A 96 8.66 7.43 -14.96
N ALA A 97 8.33 7.08 -13.72
CA ALA A 97 7.50 5.94 -13.40
C ALA A 97 6.08 6.10 -13.97
N ALA A 98 5.45 7.27 -13.79
CA ALA A 98 4.15 7.58 -14.37
C ALA A 98 4.15 7.46 -15.90
N ALA A 99 5.19 7.95 -16.58
CA ALA A 99 5.35 7.79 -18.02
C ALA A 99 5.50 6.32 -18.45
N ALA A 100 6.20 5.50 -17.66
CA ALA A 100 6.32 4.07 -17.92
C ALA A 100 4.98 3.34 -17.71
N ILE A 101 4.28 3.62 -16.60
CA ILE A 101 2.98 3.03 -16.27
C ILE A 101 1.94 3.30 -17.36
N ARG A 102 1.90 4.54 -17.89
CA ARG A 102 1.01 4.91 -19.02
C ARG A 102 1.23 4.10 -20.29
N ARG A 103 2.42 3.50 -20.47
CA ARG A 103 2.73 2.62 -21.61
C ARG A 103 2.37 1.16 -21.34
N LEU A 104 2.29 0.76 -20.07
CA LEU A 104 2.00 -0.60 -19.64
C LEU A 104 0.50 -0.92 -19.63
N ALA A 105 -0.34 0.07 -19.30
CA ALA A 105 -1.77 -0.10 -19.16
C ALA A 105 -2.54 0.99 -19.91
N PRO A 106 -3.65 0.66 -20.61
CA PRO A 106 -4.48 1.64 -21.31
C PRO A 106 -5.24 2.57 -20.34
N ARG A 107 -5.41 2.14 -19.09
CA ARG A 107 -6.00 2.89 -17.98
C ARG A 107 -5.45 2.35 -16.67
N LEU A 108 -5.68 3.06 -15.57
CA LEU A 108 -5.46 2.54 -14.22
C LEU A 108 -6.81 2.48 -13.51
N ASP A 109 -7.23 1.29 -13.08
CA ASP A 109 -8.50 1.11 -12.36
C ASP A 109 -8.33 1.34 -10.86
N VAL A 110 -7.17 0.91 -10.29
CA VAL A 110 -6.88 1.02 -8.86
C VAL A 110 -5.44 1.47 -8.64
N LEU A 111 -5.24 2.47 -7.78
CA LEU A 111 -3.94 2.89 -7.25
C LEU A 111 -3.91 2.72 -5.73
N VAL A 112 -3.02 1.86 -5.25
CA VAL A 112 -2.76 1.66 -3.82
C VAL A 112 -1.49 2.43 -3.43
N ASN A 113 -1.70 3.59 -2.81
CA ASN A 113 -0.64 4.41 -2.20
C ASN A 113 -0.19 3.83 -0.85
N ASN A 114 0.46 2.67 -0.87
CA ASN A 114 0.87 1.94 0.33
C ASN A 114 2.29 2.30 0.82
N ALA A 115 3.16 2.83 -0.05
CA ALA A 115 4.52 3.17 0.35
C ALA A 115 4.55 4.20 1.50
N GLY A 116 5.28 3.88 2.56
CA GLY A 116 5.44 4.75 3.72
C GLY A 116 6.79 4.57 4.40
N VAL A 117 7.20 5.58 5.16
CA VAL A 117 8.34 5.54 6.07
C VAL A 117 7.86 6.12 7.40
N MET A 118 8.08 5.44 8.52
CA MET A 118 7.60 5.89 9.82
C MET A 118 8.77 6.39 10.70
N THR A 119 8.98 7.71 10.73
CA THR A 119 9.87 8.41 11.67
C THR A 119 9.09 9.50 12.38
N ARG A 120 9.25 9.68 13.71
CA ARG A 120 8.78 10.90 14.39
C ARG A 120 9.82 11.64 15.21
N ALA A 121 11.01 11.09 15.43
CA ALA A 121 12.15 11.81 16.00
C ALA A 121 13.45 11.16 15.55
N ARG A 122 14.45 11.96 15.16
CA ARG A 122 15.79 11.45 14.85
C ARG A 122 16.41 10.93 16.15
N ARG A 123 16.71 9.63 16.18
CA ARG A 123 17.42 8.96 17.28
C ARG A 123 18.61 8.22 16.69
N THR A 124 19.50 7.75 17.55
CA THR A 124 20.62 6.89 17.15
C THR A 124 20.64 5.62 17.99
N SER A 125 21.10 4.51 17.41
CA SER A 125 21.47 3.29 18.14
C SER A 125 22.69 3.56 19.05
N PRO A 126 23.05 2.62 19.96
CA PRO A 126 24.28 2.73 20.75
C PRO A 126 25.56 2.92 19.91
N GLU A 127 25.57 2.41 18.68
CA GLU A 127 26.66 2.51 17.69
C GLU A 127 26.63 3.81 16.88
N GLY A 128 25.70 4.73 17.19
CA GLY A 128 25.57 6.01 16.50
C GLY A 128 24.83 5.95 15.17
N ILE A 129 24.21 4.81 14.83
CA ILE A 129 23.47 4.62 13.57
C ILE A 129 22.08 5.25 13.72
N GLU A 130 21.62 6.04 12.75
CA GLU A 130 20.27 6.65 12.78
C GLU A 130 19.21 5.56 13.00
N ALA A 131 18.28 5.77 13.94
CA ALA A 131 17.45 4.70 14.49
C ALA A 131 16.52 4.03 13.47
N GLN A 132 16.03 4.75 12.46
CA GLN A 132 15.27 4.13 11.37
C GLN A 132 16.15 3.21 10.54
N PHE A 133 17.36 3.68 10.22
CA PHE A 133 18.32 2.91 9.46
C PHE A 133 18.80 1.70 10.27
N ALA A 134 19.03 1.88 11.57
CA ALA A 134 19.37 0.83 12.50
C ALA A 134 18.25 -0.22 12.60
N ILE A 135 16.99 0.17 12.76
CA ILE A 135 15.85 -0.75 12.94
C ILE A 135 15.41 -1.39 11.62
N ASN A 136 15.32 -0.62 10.54
CA ASN A 136 14.67 -1.04 9.30
C ASN A 136 15.65 -1.55 8.23
N HIS A 137 16.96 -1.33 8.40
CA HIS A 137 17.96 -1.70 7.38
C HIS A 137 19.17 -2.47 7.93
N VAL A 138 19.71 -2.08 9.08
CA VAL A 138 20.76 -2.84 9.79
C VAL A 138 20.15 -3.98 10.62
N GLY A 139 18.97 -3.72 11.19
CA GLY A 139 18.23 -4.64 12.06
C GLY A 139 17.64 -5.87 11.38
N PRO A 140 17.17 -5.87 10.12
CA PRO A 140 16.61 -7.07 9.49
C PRO A 140 17.53 -8.31 9.43
N ASP A 141 18.82 -8.18 9.75
CA ASP A 141 19.73 -9.29 10.08
C ASP A 141 19.60 -9.72 11.57
N LEU A 142 18.40 -9.64 12.17
CA LEU A 142 18.15 -10.21 13.50
C LEU A 142 18.20 -11.74 13.40
N ASP A 143 18.93 -12.35 14.32
CA ASP A 143 18.86 -13.78 14.56
C ASP A 143 17.48 -14.20 15.10
N GLU A 144 17.29 -15.50 15.28
CA GLU A 144 16.04 -16.10 15.74
C GLU A 144 15.61 -15.54 17.12
N GLU A 145 16.57 -15.19 17.98
CA GLU A 145 16.32 -14.65 19.32
C GLU A 145 15.76 -13.22 19.27
N GLY A 146 16.33 -12.35 18.42
CA GLY A 146 15.81 -10.99 18.22
C GLY A 146 14.37 -10.97 17.68
N ASN A 147 14.06 -11.87 16.74
CA ASN A 147 12.70 -12.02 16.21
C ASN A 147 11.72 -12.53 17.27
N ALA A 148 12.13 -13.49 18.11
CA ALA A 148 11.31 -14.00 19.22
C ALA A 148 11.04 -12.94 20.29
N ALA A 149 12.03 -12.10 20.61
CA ALA A 149 11.86 -11.00 21.57
C ALA A 149 10.83 -9.97 21.10
N ILE A 150 10.86 -9.58 19.81
CA ILE A 150 9.86 -8.67 19.22
C ILE A 150 8.47 -9.30 19.24
N ALA A 151 8.35 -10.56 18.83
CA ALA A 151 7.09 -11.29 18.88
C ALA A 151 6.48 -11.32 20.29
N GLY A 152 7.33 -11.39 21.33
CA GLY A 152 6.90 -11.35 22.74
C GLY A 152 6.41 -9.99 23.26
N THR A 153 6.61 -8.88 22.54
CA THR A 153 6.25 -7.53 23.02
C THR A 153 4.75 -7.20 22.96
N ALA A 154 3.97 -7.97 22.18
CA ALA A 154 2.53 -7.85 22.14
C ALA A 154 1.90 -9.25 22.13
N LYS A 155 0.78 -9.39 22.86
CA LYS A 155 0.06 -10.66 22.94
C LYS A 155 -0.73 -10.99 21.67
N ASP A 156 -0.99 -9.97 20.85
CA ASP A 156 -1.86 -10.03 19.68
C ASP A 156 -1.23 -9.30 18.49
N TRP A 157 -0.31 -9.98 17.80
CA TRP A 157 0.22 -9.50 16.54
C TRP A 157 -0.74 -9.84 15.38
N LYS A 158 -0.89 -8.92 14.44
CA LYS A 158 -1.49 -9.21 13.14
C LYS A 158 -0.43 -9.75 12.20
N SER A 159 -0.79 -10.75 11.42
CA SER A 159 -0.04 -11.14 10.23
C SER A 159 -0.11 -10.04 9.16
N PRO A 160 0.82 -9.99 8.20
CA PRO A 160 0.71 -9.10 7.05
C PRO A 160 -0.58 -9.30 6.25
N ASP A 161 -1.08 -10.53 6.15
CA ASP A 161 -2.36 -10.86 5.51
C ASP A 161 -3.53 -10.19 6.25
N GLU A 162 -3.56 -10.27 7.58
CA GLU A 162 -4.57 -9.56 8.39
C GLU A 162 -4.41 -8.04 8.35
N GLY A 163 -3.18 -7.53 8.27
CA GLY A 163 -2.89 -6.10 8.18
C GLY A 163 -3.26 -5.49 6.82
N ALA A 164 -3.20 -6.28 5.75
CA ALA A 164 -3.49 -5.82 4.38
C ALA A 164 -4.98 -5.86 4.04
N SER A 165 -5.83 -6.48 4.86
CA SER A 165 -7.26 -6.65 4.57
C SER A 165 -8.00 -5.34 4.37
N THR A 166 -7.70 -4.32 5.19
CA THR A 166 -8.34 -3.00 5.06
C THR A 166 -7.97 -2.32 3.74
N VAL A 167 -6.77 -2.57 3.19
CA VAL A 167 -6.36 -2.08 1.86
C VAL A 167 -7.18 -2.74 0.76
N ILE A 168 -7.48 -4.04 0.88
CA ILE A 168 -8.33 -4.75 -0.07
C ILE A 168 -9.75 -4.19 -0.05
N VAL A 169 -10.32 -3.97 1.14
CA VAL A 169 -11.65 -3.36 1.28
C VAL A 169 -11.66 -1.96 0.67
N ALA A 170 -10.69 -1.12 1.02
CA ALA A 170 -10.56 0.23 0.48
C ALA A 170 -10.53 0.27 -1.06
N ALA A 171 -9.86 -0.72 -1.67
CA ALA A 171 -9.63 -0.76 -3.11
C ALA A 171 -10.79 -1.34 -3.92
N PHE A 172 -11.59 -2.25 -3.34
CA PHE A 172 -12.52 -3.08 -4.11
C PHE A 172 -13.94 -3.18 -3.54
N ASP A 173 -14.23 -2.68 -2.35
CA ASP A 173 -15.59 -2.72 -1.81
C ASP A 173 -16.49 -1.71 -2.56
N PRO A 174 -17.55 -2.17 -3.25
CA PRO A 174 -18.45 -1.27 -3.97
C PRO A 174 -19.21 -0.30 -3.06
N ALA A 175 -19.31 -0.58 -1.75
CA ALA A 175 -19.90 0.34 -0.77
C ALA A 175 -19.06 1.62 -0.55
N LEU A 176 -17.83 1.67 -1.07
CA LEU A 176 -16.96 2.84 -1.03
C LEU A 176 -17.00 3.67 -2.32
N ASN A 177 -17.77 3.25 -3.34
CA ASN A 177 -17.94 4.06 -4.54
C ASN A 177 -18.66 5.39 -4.24
N GLU A 178 -19.52 5.41 -3.22
CA GLU A 178 -20.14 6.62 -2.66
C GLU A 178 -20.28 6.42 -1.13
N PRO A 179 -19.79 7.34 -0.28
CA PRO A 179 -19.25 8.68 -0.57
C PRO A 179 -17.77 8.70 -0.99
N SER A 180 -17.35 9.78 -1.65
CA SER A 180 -15.92 10.06 -1.92
C SER A 180 -15.19 10.42 -0.62
N GLY A 181 -14.02 9.81 -0.41
CA GLY A 181 -13.22 9.96 0.79
C GLY A 181 -13.80 9.19 1.97
N SER A 182 -13.03 8.25 2.51
CA SER A 182 -13.44 7.46 3.68
C SER A 182 -12.22 7.08 4.50
N PHE A 183 -12.40 7.05 5.82
CA PHE A 183 -11.39 6.56 6.74
C PHE A 183 -11.82 5.17 7.22
N LEU A 184 -10.92 4.19 7.07
CA LEU A 184 -11.20 2.80 7.41
C LEU A 184 -10.25 2.31 8.50
N SER A 185 -10.79 1.49 9.38
CA SER A 185 -10.03 0.73 10.37
C SER A 185 -10.64 -0.65 10.47
N ASP A 186 -9.82 -1.70 10.46
CA ASP A 186 -10.26 -3.09 10.59
C ASP A 186 -11.40 -3.43 9.61
N CYS A 187 -11.24 -3.10 8.32
CA CYS A 187 -12.22 -3.34 7.26
C CYS A 187 -13.56 -2.58 7.39
N GLN A 188 -13.70 -1.66 8.35
CA GLN A 188 -14.93 -0.90 8.60
C GLN A 188 -14.72 0.60 8.52
N PHE A 189 -15.80 1.33 8.24
CA PHE A 189 -15.83 2.79 8.35
C PHE A 189 -15.49 3.21 9.77
N TYR A 190 -14.58 4.18 9.88
CA TYR A 190 -14.16 4.76 11.13
C TYR A 190 -14.23 6.28 11.06
N GLU A 191 -14.59 6.91 12.17
CA GLU A 191 -14.68 8.37 12.22
C GLU A 191 -13.27 8.97 12.20
N PRO A 192 -12.92 9.74 11.16
CA PRO A 192 -11.61 10.38 11.12
C PRO A 192 -11.50 11.46 12.22
N PRO A 193 -10.29 11.77 12.69
CA PRO A 193 -10.10 12.89 13.60
C PRO A 193 -10.53 14.21 12.95
N PRO A 194 -11.04 15.21 13.69
CA PRO A 194 -11.64 16.42 13.10
C PRO A 194 -10.74 17.20 12.15
N TYR A 195 -9.43 17.23 12.39
CA TYR A 195 -8.48 17.92 11.52
C TYR A 195 -8.29 17.24 10.16
N ALA A 196 -8.67 15.96 10.01
CA ALA A 196 -8.56 15.21 8.77
C ALA A 196 -9.74 15.44 7.82
N THR A 197 -10.82 16.09 8.29
CA THR A 197 -12.01 16.45 7.50
C THR A 197 -12.21 17.95 7.34
N ASP A 198 -11.26 18.75 7.82
CA ASP A 198 -11.29 20.21 7.71
C ASP A 198 -11.00 20.65 6.25
N PRO A 199 -11.97 21.29 5.56
CA PRO A 199 -11.80 21.70 4.17
C PRO A 199 -10.74 22.80 3.99
N GLU A 200 -10.56 23.69 4.97
CA GLU A 200 -9.54 24.74 4.90
C GLU A 200 -8.13 24.14 5.02
N ILE A 201 -7.95 23.13 5.88
CA ILE A 201 -6.69 22.40 5.98
C ILE A 201 -6.41 21.64 4.68
N ALA A 202 -7.43 20.99 4.10
CA ALA A 202 -7.30 20.28 2.84
C ALA A 202 -6.87 21.20 1.69
N ASP A 203 -7.52 22.35 1.50
CA ASP A 203 -7.20 23.33 0.44
C ASP A 203 -5.80 23.93 0.60
N ARG A 204 -5.40 24.24 1.85
CA ARG A 204 -4.07 24.74 2.17
C ARG A 204 -3.00 23.68 1.88
N LEU A 205 -3.25 22.43 2.25
CA LEU A 205 -2.35 21.31 1.99
C LEU A 205 -2.22 21.05 0.49
N TRP A 206 -3.33 21.13 -0.26
CA TRP A 206 -3.32 20.98 -1.72
C TRP A 206 -2.46 22.05 -2.39
N SER A 207 -2.71 23.32 -2.07
CA SER A 207 -1.98 24.46 -2.61
C SER A 207 -0.48 24.38 -2.32
N LEU A 208 -0.12 24.03 -1.08
CA LEU A 208 1.28 23.84 -0.69
C LEU A 208 1.92 22.67 -1.46
N SER A 209 1.19 21.57 -1.67
CA SER A 209 1.70 20.39 -2.37
C SER A 209 2.04 20.72 -3.82
N GLU A 210 1.16 21.42 -4.54
CA GLU A 210 1.40 21.92 -5.89
C GLU A 210 2.66 22.79 -5.97
N ASP A 211 2.79 23.72 -5.03
CA ASP A 211 3.93 24.64 -4.99
C ASP A 211 5.24 23.92 -4.67
N LEU A 212 5.22 22.86 -3.86
CA LEU A 212 6.39 22.03 -3.56
C LEU A 212 6.83 21.19 -4.77
N VAL A 213 5.88 20.63 -5.52
CA VAL A 213 6.19 19.79 -6.69
C VAL A 213 6.34 20.58 -8.00
N LYS A 214 6.11 21.90 -7.94
CA LYS A 214 6.21 22.84 -9.07
C LYS A 214 5.28 22.49 -10.23
N GLU A 215 4.07 22.05 -9.90
CA GLU A 215 3.04 21.66 -10.86
C GLU A 215 1.66 21.96 -10.30
N LYS A 216 0.75 22.41 -11.16
CA LYS A 216 -0.67 22.60 -10.84
C LYS A 216 -1.47 21.42 -11.38
N PHE A 217 -2.38 20.91 -10.56
CA PHE A 217 -3.22 19.76 -10.89
C PHE A 217 -4.66 20.24 -11.04
N ASP A 218 -5.16 20.22 -12.26
CA ASP A 218 -6.58 20.42 -12.53
C ASP A 218 -7.30 19.10 -12.28
N LEU A 219 -7.77 18.91 -11.04
CA LEU A 219 -8.59 17.75 -10.72
C LEU A 219 -10.04 18.02 -11.14
N PRO A 220 -10.70 17.08 -11.82
CA PRO A 220 -12.14 17.17 -12.00
C PRO A 220 -12.81 17.26 -10.63
N SER A 221 -13.90 18.02 -10.53
CA SER A 221 -14.64 18.32 -9.29
C SER A 221 -15.22 17.11 -8.55
N LYS A 222 -14.97 15.89 -9.05
CA LYS A 222 -15.25 14.61 -8.43
C LYS A 222 -14.07 13.67 -8.68
N LEU A 223 -13.25 13.47 -7.65
CA LEU A 223 -12.62 12.18 -7.36
C LEU A 223 -13.36 11.58 -6.17
#